data_AF-A0A522S2G1-F1
#
_entry.id   AF-A0A522S2G1-F1
#
_cell.length_a   1.000
_cell.length_b   1.000
_cell.length_c   1.000
_cell.angle_alpha   90.00
_cell.angle_beta   90.00
_cell.angle_gamma   90.00
#
_symmetry.space_group_name_H-M   'P 1'
#
loop_
_entity.id
_entity.type
_entity.pdbx_description
1 polymer ?
#
loop_
_entity_poly.entity_id
_entity_poly.type
_entity_poly.pdbx_seq_one_letter_code
_entity_poly.pdbx_strand_id
1 'polypeptide(L)'
;MSYFAHSGTPGDKSDWQELPVHLRETASLAAKFATSFGLERLAFLTGLFHDLGKYDPRFQERLTGKNIRVDHSTAGAYILRGLAKEQSRIHGVMAELAACAGADRNIRRTRCAPQ
;
A
#
# COMPACT_ATOMS: atom_id res chain seq x y z
N MET A 1 14.70 13.51 4.45
CA MET A 1 13.77 13.70 3.32
C MET A 1 12.37 13.33 3.78
N SER A 2 11.39 14.21 3.57
CA SER A 2 9.96 13.86 3.74
C SER A 2 9.43 13.20 2.47
N TYR A 3 8.58 12.18 2.63
CA TYR A 3 7.87 11.51 1.54
C TYR A 3 6.39 11.81 1.67
N PHE A 4 5.70 12.04 0.55
CA PHE A 4 4.29 12.39 0.54
C PHE A 4 3.46 11.33 -0.16
N ALA A 5 2.22 11.15 0.31
CA ALA A 5 1.28 10.18 -0.25
C ALA A 5 0.57 10.71 -1.50
N HIS A 6 0.28 12.00 -1.52
CA HIS A 6 -0.39 12.67 -2.63
C HIS A 6 0.08 14.12 -2.72
N SER A 7 -0.08 14.69 -3.90
CA SER A 7 0.10 16.11 -4.15
C SER A 7 -1.22 16.81 -3.87
N GLY A 8 -1.17 17.91 -3.15
CA GLY A 8 -2.30 18.82 -3.06
C GLY A 8 -2.22 19.93 -4.12
N THR A 9 -2.36 21.17 -3.69
CA THR A 9 -2.48 22.34 -4.56
C THR A 9 -1.17 22.59 -5.34
N PRO A 10 -1.19 22.73 -6.67
CA PRO A 10 0.04 23.02 -7.42
C PRO A 10 0.69 24.33 -6.96
N GLY A 11 1.97 24.26 -6.56
CA GLY A 11 2.73 25.42 -6.07
C GLY A 11 2.60 25.70 -4.57
N ASP A 12 1.71 25.00 -3.85
CA ASP A 12 1.60 25.04 -2.39
C ASP A 12 1.69 23.60 -1.82
N LYS A 13 2.55 23.40 -0.84
CA LYS A 13 2.71 22.09 -0.18
C LYS A 13 2.01 22.02 1.17
N SER A 14 1.25 23.04 1.55
CA SER A 14 0.55 23.14 2.83
C SER A 14 -0.48 22.02 3.06
N ASP A 15 -1.03 21.46 1.98
CA ASP A 15 -2.03 20.39 1.98
C ASP A 15 -1.46 19.01 1.61
N TRP A 16 -0.14 18.91 1.44
CA TRP A 16 0.50 17.63 1.16
C TRP A 16 0.56 16.78 2.42
N GLN A 17 0.00 15.58 2.35
CA GLN A 17 0.02 14.65 3.46
C GLN A 17 1.28 13.79 3.43
N GLU A 18 2.01 13.76 4.55
CA GLU A 18 3.15 12.87 4.71
C GLU A 18 2.72 11.40 4.57
N LEU A 19 3.50 10.64 3.80
CA LEU A 19 3.29 9.22 3.55
C LEU A 19 3.15 8.39 4.84
N PRO A 20 4.03 8.50 5.86
CA PRO A 20 3.88 7.73 7.09
C PRO A 20 2.58 8.05 7.85
N VAL A 21 2.12 9.30 7.81
CA VAL A 21 0.85 9.71 8.43
C VAL A 21 -0.31 9.08 7.66
N HIS A 22 -0.31 9.23 6.34
CA HIS A 22 -1.31 8.65 5.45
C HIS A 22 -1.46 7.14 5.65
N LEU A 23 -0.36 6.38 5.64
CA LEU A 23 -0.40 4.93 5.80
C LEU A 23 -0.97 4.52 7.16
N ARG A 24 -0.61 5.24 8.25
CA ARG A 24 -1.12 4.95 9.60
C ARG A 24 -2.60 5.28 9.76
N GLU A 25 -3.04 6.41 9.24
CA GLU A 25 -4.44 6.83 9.31
C GLU A 25 -5.33 5.93 8.47
N THR A 26 -4.92 5.62 7.23
CA THR A 26 -5.63 4.67 6.35
C THR A 26 -5.69 3.28 6.99
N ALA A 27 -4.59 2.78 7.55
CA ALA A 27 -4.57 1.49 8.25
C ALA A 27 -5.53 1.48 9.45
N SER A 28 -5.52 2.54 10.25
CA SER A 28 -6.38 2.66 11.43
C SER A 28 -7.86 2.72 11.07
N LEU A 29 -8.20 3.44 9.99
CA LEU A 29 -9.56 3.55 9.50
C LEU A 29 -10.04 2.22 8.89
N ALA A 30 -9.20 1.57 8.09
CA ALA A 30 -9.49 0.25 7.52
C ALA A 30 -9.75 -0.79 8.62
N ALA A 31 -8.94 -0.79 9.68
CA ALA A 31 -9.14 -1.67 10.83
C ALA A 31 -10.50 -1.45 11.50
N LYS A 32 -10.90 -0.19 11.72
CA LYS A 32 -12.21 0.16 12.31
C LYS A 32 -13.39 -0.34 11.45
N PHE A 33 -13.31 -0.20 10.13
CA PHE A 33 -14.35 -0.71 9.23
C PHE A 33 -14.40 -2.25 9.19
N ALA A 34 -13.28 -2.91 9.45
CA ALA A 34 -13.20 -4.36 9.46
C ALA A 34 -13.63 -5.01 10.78
N THR A 35 -13.92 -4.22 11.82
CA THR A 35 -14.30 -4.71 13.16
C THR A 35 -15.53 -5.60 13.14
N SER A 36 -16.56 -5.25 12.37
CA SER A 36 -17.77 -6.08 12.26
C SER A 36 -17.53 -7.46 11.63
N PHE A 37 -16.37 -7.64 10.98
CA PHE A 37 -15.98 -8.89 10.32
C PHE A 37 -14.89 -9.65 11.08
N GLY A 38 -14.35 -9.11 12.18
CA GLY A 38 -13.20 -9.69 12.89
C GLY A 38 -11.91 -9.72 12.06
N LEU A 39 -11.78 -8.81 11.10
CA LEU A 39 -10.66 -8.74 10.14
C LEU A 39 -9.77 -7.50 10.35
N GLU A 40 -9.79 -6.91 11.53
CA GLU A 40 -9.12 -5.63 11.85
C GLU A 40 -7.62 -5.68 11.54
N ARG A 41 -6.95 -6.77 11.95
CA ARG A 41 -5.50 -6.95 11.71
C ARG A 41 -5.19 -7.06 10.22
N LEU A 42 -6.02 -7.78 9.46
CA LEU A 42 -5.85 -7.93 8.02
C LEU A 42 -6.02 -6.59 7.31
N ALA A 43 -7.08 -5.86 7.65
CA ALA A 43 -7.38 -4.55 7.09
C ALA A 43 -6.33 -3.51 7.47
N PHE A 44 -5.83 -3.54 8.71
CA PHE A 44 -4.73 -2.69 9.16
C PHE A 44 -3.46 -2.93 8.33
N LEU A 45 -3.03 -4.18 8.19
CA LEU A 45 -1.85 -4.53 7.40
C LEU A 45 -2.05 -4.15 5.93
N THR A 46 -3.23 -4.40 5.37
CA THR A 46 -3.55 -4.00 3.99
C THR A 46 -3.41 -2.49 3.82
N GLY A 47 -4.05 -1.69 4.68
CA GLY A 47 -3.97 -0.23 4.62
C GLY A 47 -2.56 0.32 4.86
N LEU A 48 -1.78 -0.33 5.73
CA LEU A 48 -0.41 0.10 6.04
C LEU A 48 0.55 -0.15 4.87
N PHE A 49 0.34 -1.20 4.09
CA PHE A 49 1.26 -1.60 3.02
C PHE A 49 0.79 -1.19 1.62
N HIS A 50 -0.49 -0.84 1.41
CA HIS A 50 -1.06 -0.64 0.06
C HIS A 50 -0.27 0.37 -0.82
N ASP A 51 0.26 1.42 -0.20
CA ASP A 51 0.95 2.52 -0.88
C ASP A 51 2.43 2.61 -0.54
N LEU A 52 3.02 1.52 -0.04
CA LEU A 52 4.43 1.50 0.35
C LEU A 52 5.38 1.82 -0.82
N GLY A 53 4.96 1.59 -2.07
CA GLY A 53 5.74 1.95 -3.25
C GLY A 53 5.86 3.46 -3.49
N LYS A 54 5.10 4.30 -2.77
CA LYS A 54 5.23 5.76 -2.84
C LYS A 54 6.53 6.29 -2.21
N TYR A 55 7.27 5.44 -1.48
CA TYR A 55 8.64 5.74 -1.05
C TYR A 55 9.66 5.72 -2.20
N ASP A 56 9.28 5.28 -3.42
CA ASP A 56 10.14 5.40 -4.60
C ASP A 56 10.38 6.90 -4.93
N PRO A 57 11.64 7.37 -5.05
CA PRO A 57 11.94 8.75 -5.39
C PRO A 57 11.25 9.22 -6.69
N ARG A 58 11.06 8.33 -7.66
CA ARG A 58 10.36 8.64 -8.92
C ARG A 58 8.89 8.93 -8.69
N PHE A 59 8.27 8.33 -7.66
CA PHE A 59 6.89 8.67 -7.28
C PHE A 59 6.83 10.09 -6.72
N GLN A 60 7.81 10.50 -5.91
CA GLN A 60 7.89 11.87 -5.39
C GLN A 60 8.09 12.89 -6.52
N GLU A 61 8.88 12.56 -7.55
CA GLU A 61 9.01 13.38 -8.74
C GLU A 61 7.69 13.49 -9.52
N ARG A 62 6.92 12.40 -9.61
CA ARG A 62 5.59 12.41 -10.22
C ARG A 62 4.65 13.37 -9.49
N LEU A 63 4.69 13.43 -8.15
CA LEU A 63 3.90 14.38 -7.37
C LEU A 63 4.23 15.85 -7.69
N THR A 64 5.45 16.12 -8.17
CA THR A 64 5.86 17.47 -8.62
C THR A 64 5.46 17.79 -10.06
N GLY A 65 4.65 16.95 -10.70
CA GLY A 65 4.13 17.17 -12.05
C GLY A 65 4.96 16.56 -13.18
N LYS A 66 6.01 15.77 -12.87
CA LYS A 66 6.71 15.02 -13.92
C LYS A 66 5.79 13.93 -14.49
N ASN A 67 5.77 13.78 -15.81
CA ASN A 67 5.01 12.74 -16.49
C ASN A 67 5.74 11.37 -16.43
N ILE A 68 5.81 10.79 -15.24
CA ILE A 68 6.47 9.50 -14.96
C ILE A 68 5.43 8.51 -14.45
N ARG A 69 5.38 7.31 -15.04
CA ARG A 69 4.57 6.21 -14.54
C ARG A 69 5.38 5.38 -13.55
N VAL A 70 4.89 5.28 -12.32
CA VAL A 70 5.49 4.49 -11.24
C VAL A 70 4.44 3.55 -10.67
N ASP A 71 4.75 2.25 -10.60
CA ASP A 71 3.90 1.29 -9.89
C ASP A 71 4.18 1.39 -8.39
N HIS A 72 3.32 2.11 -7.69
CA HIS A 72 3.41 2.29 -6.24
C HIS A 72 2.58 1.26 -5.46
N SER A 73 1.70 0.53 -6.15
CA SER A 73 0.66 -0.31 -5.55
C SER A 73 1.10 -1.76 -5.31
N THR A 74 2.11 -2.25 -6.05
CA THR A 74 2.54 -3.66 -5.95
C THR A 74 3.68 -3.88 -4.96
N ALA A 75 4.42 -2.84 -4.58
CA ALA A 75 5.57 -2.94 -3.68
C ALA A 75 5.20 -3.52 -2.31
N GLY A 76 4.09 -3.05 -1.72
CA GLY A 76 3.60 -3.56 -0.43
C GLY A 76 3.22 -5.03 -0.46
N ALA A 77 2.57 -5.45 -1.55
CA ALA A 77 2.20 -6.85 -1.76
C ALA A 77 3.42 -7.77 -1.87
N TYR A 78 4.49 -7.33 -2.54
CA TYR A 78 5.74 -8.11 -2.62
C TYR A 78 6.38 -8.29 -1.23
N ILE A 79 6.41 -7.22 -0.43
CA ILE A 79 6.98 -7.24 0.92
C ILE A 79 6.16 -8.14 1.85
N LEU A 80 4.82 -8.02 1.85
CA LEU A 80 3.93 -8.87 2.65
C LEU A 80 4.13 -10.36 2.32
N ARG A 81 4.22 -10.70 1.03
CA ARG A 81 4.50 -12.08 0.59
C ARG A 81 5.86 -12.56 1.06
N GLY A 82 6.88 -11.72 1.02
CA GLY A 82 8.22 -12.04 1.50
C GLY A 82 8.23 -12.36 3.00
N LEU A 83 7.63 -11.49 3.81
CA LEU A 83 7.54 -11.65 5.27
C LEU A 83 6.80 -12.92 5.71
N ALA A 84 5.86 -13.39 4.89
CA ALA A 84 5.04 -14.55 5.21
C ALA A 84 5.67 -15.90 4.85
N LYS A 85 6.75 -15.93 4.05
CA LYS A 85 7.42 -17.18 3.63
C LYS A 85 8.01 -17.98 4.80
N GLU A 86 8.31 -17.33 5.91
CA GLU A 86 8.94 -17.94 7.10
C GLU A 86 7.94 -18.20 8.24
N GLN A 87 6.64 -17.98 8.01
CA GLN A 87 5.61 -18.06 9.03
C GLN A 87 4.63 -19.23 8.81
N SER A 88 3.79 -19.51 9.81
CA SER A 88 2.76 -20.55 9.72
C SER A 88 1.82 -20.34 8.53
N ARG A 89 1.23 -21.43 8.02
CA ARG A 89 0.35 -21.45 6.83
C ARG A 89 -0.77 -20.39 6.86
N ILE A 90 -1.29 -20.07 8.06
CA ILE A 90 -2.33 -19.05 8.26
C ILE A 90 -1.77 -17.65 7.99
N HIS A 91 -0.56 -17.33 8.45
CA HIS A 91 0.10 -16.05 8.15
C HIS A 91 0.37 -15.89 6.64
N GLY A 92 0.75 -16.99 5.97
CA GLY A 92 0.85 -17.05 4.51
C GLY A 92 -0.43 -16.61 3.80
N VAL A 93 -1.57 -17.20 4.19
CA VAL A 93 -2.88 -16.85 3.63
C VAL A 93 -3.27 -15.40 3.93
N MET A 94 -3.03 -14.93 5.15
CA MET A 94 -3.34 -13.54 5.53
C MET A 94 -2.50 -12.52 4.74
N ALA A 95 -1.22 -12.80 4.52
CA ALA A 95 -0.36 -11.94 3.70
C ALA A 95 -0.77 -11.93 2.23
N GLU A 96 -1.19 -13.06 1.69
CA GLU A 96 -1.75 -13.17 0.33
C GLU A 96 -3.03 -12.36 0.17
N LEU A 97 -3.95 -12.46 1.14
CA LEU A 97 -5.20 -11.69 1.14
C LEU A 97 -4.92 -10.18 1.23
N ALA A 98 -4.02 -9.76 2.12
CA ALA A 98 -3.62 -8.35 2.23
C ALA A 98 -2.92 -7.84 0.97
N ALA A 99 -2.04 -8.66 0.37
CA ALA A 99 -1.36 -8.34 -0.88
C ALA A 99 -2.35 -8.18 -2.05
N CYS A 100 -3.38 -9.02 -2.13
CA CYS A 100 -4.41 -8.94 -3.16
C CYS A 100 -5.38 -7.76 -2.93
N ALA A 101 -5.69 -7.44 -1.68
CA ALA A 101 -6.59 -6.34 -1.34
C ALA A 101 -5.92 -4.96 -1.46
N GLY A 102 -4.62 -4.86 -1.21
CA GLY A 102 -3.88 -3.60 -1.25
C GLY A 102 -3.28 -3.24 -2.61
N ALA A 103 -3.15 -4.20 -3.53
CA ALA A 103 -2.60 -3.92 -4.85
C ALA A 103 -3.69 -3.41 -5.81
N ASP A 104 -3.40 -2.31 -6.50
CA ASP A 104 -4.20 -1.89 -7.65
C ASP A 104 -4.08 -2.97 -8.74
N ARG A 105 -5.02 -3.00 -9.70
CA ARG A 105 -5.34 -4.08 -10.67
C ARG A 105 -4.16 -4.74 -11.42
N ASN A 106 -2.95 -4.21 -11.27
CA ASN A 106 -1.69 -4.69 -11.83
C ASN A 106 -1.21 -6.04 -11.28
N ILE A 107 -1.54 -6.42 -10.03
CA ILE A 107 -1.08 -7.71 -9.46
C ILE A 107 -1.72 -8.94 -10.12
N ARG A 108 -2.88 -8.77 -10.78
CA ARG A 108 -3.54 -9.86 -11.53
C ARG A 108 -2.69 -10.36 -12.70
N ARG A 109 -1.73 -9.56 -13.19
CA ARG A 109 -0.81 -9.98 -14.26
C ARG A 109 0.30 -10.92 -13.79
N THR A 110 0.58 -11.00 -12.49
CA THR A 110 1.70 -11.80 -11.98
C THR A 110 1.30 -13.10 -11.29
N ARG A 111 0.01 -13.31 -10.92
CA ARG A 111 -0.45 -14.58 -10.29
C ARG A 111 -1.91 -15.03 -10.52
N CYS A 112 -2.71 -14.38 -11.37
CA CYS A 112 -4.03 -14.94 -11.77
C CYS A 112 -4.03 -15.61 -13.15
N ALA A 113 -2.88 -15.66 -13.84
CA ALA A 113 -2.70 -16.61 -14.92
C ALA A 113 -2.37 -17.97 -14.28
N PRO A 114 -3.12 -19.05 -14.59
CA PRO A 114 -2.68 -20.39 -14.22
C PRO A 114 -1.31 -20.60 -14.86
N GLN A 115 -0.38 -21.17 -14.10
CA GLN A 115 0.74 -21.89 -14.72
C GLN A 115 0.18 -23.17 -15.34
#